data_AF-A0A3B9Q259-F1
#
_entry.id   AF-A0A3B9Q259-F1
#
_cell.length_a   1.000
_cell.length_b   1.000
_cell.length_c   1.000
_cell.angle_alpha   90.00
_cell.angle_beta   90.00
_cell.angle_gamma   90.00
#
_symmetry.space_group_name_H-M   'P 1'
#
loop_
_entity.id
_entity.type
_entity.pdbx_description
1 polymer ?
#
loop_
_entity_poly.entity_id
_entity_poly.type
_entity_poly.pdbx_seq_one_letter_code
_entity_poly.pdbx_strand_id
1 'polypeptide(L)'
;MKTTSLSLLMSGMFLLAACQNRMVTPVETTTPQMTDTLPMLATATAVVPETAEPVAWEIEVVAENLYVPWSIVFISTDHLLVSERSGAIREIIDGNLIAEPIYQFNDIA
;
A
#
# COMPACT_ATOMS: atom_id res chain seq x y z
N MET A 1 55.47 -2.34 -30.79
CA MET A 1 55.42 -0.86 -30.93
C MET A 1 53.94 -0.47 -30.92
N LYS A 2 53.33 -0.01 -29.81
CA LYS A 2 53.38 1.37 -29.23
C LYS A 2 53.32 2.40 -30.37
N THR A 3 52.22 3.13 -30.54
CA THR A 3 51.91 4.33 -29.74
C THR A 3 50.42 4.55 -29.42
N THR A 4 50.16 4.74 -28.13
CA THR A 4 48.98 5.36 -27.51
C THR A 4 49.01 6.89 -27.74
N SER A 5 47.86 7.52 -28.00
CA SER A 5 47.63 8.98 -27.84
C SER A 5 46.15 9.29 -28.04
N LEU A 6 45.46 10.20 -27.36
CA LEU A 6 45.79 11.05 -26.20
C LEU A 6 44.49 11.76 -25.71
N SER A 7 43.28 11.23 -25.98
CA SER A 7 42.04 11.99 -25.75
C SER A 7 41.31 11.66 -24.43
N LEU A 8 42.02 11.10 -23.44
CA LEU A 8 41.41 10.60 -22.19
C LEU A 8 41.61 11.53 -20.96
N LEU A 9 41.91 12.83 -21.14
CA LEU A 9 42.41 13.65 -20.03
C LEU A 9 41.83 15.08 -19.93
N MET A 10 40.54 15.31 -20.21
CA MET A 10 39.91 16.62 -19.90
C MET A 10 38.36 16.55 -19.81
N SER A 11 37.82 15.67 -18.96
CA SER A 11 36.44 15.85 -18.45
C SER A 11 36.21 15.10 -17.13
N GLY A 12 37.27 15.05 -16.31
CA GLY A 12 37.11 14.78 -14.88
C GLY A 12 37.07 16.14 -14.17
N MET A 13 36.10 16.31 -13.28
CA MET A 13 35.99 17.42 -12.32
C MET A 13 35.04 18.55 -12.72
N PHE A 14 33.76 18.25 -12.92
CA PHE A 14 32.69 19.17 -12.51
C PHE A 14 31.45 18.34 -12.14
N LEU A 15 30.83 18.67 -10.99
CA LEU A 15 29.52 18.18 -10.48
C LEU A 15 29.49 17.03 -9.46
N LEU A 16 30.52 16.90 -8.61
CA LEU A 16 30.40 16.19 -7.31
C LEU A 16 29.84 17.10 -6.19
N ALA A 17 28.82 17.91 -6.49
CA ALA A 17 28.26 18.88 -5.55
C ALA A 17 26.73 18.85 -5.54
N ALA A 18 26.13 17.75 -5.07
CA ALA A 18 24.68 17.74 -4.78
C ALA A 18 24.23 16.82 -3.63
N CYS A 19 25.13 16.21 -2.85
CA CYS A 19 24.74 15.56 -1.59
C CYS A 19 24.79 16.58 -0.44
N GLN A 20 23.95 17.62 -0.49
CA GLN A 20 23.66 18.39 0.71
C GLN A 20 22.68 17.59 1.55
N ASN A 21 23.21 16.95 2.58
CA ASN A 21 22.44 16.35 3.66
C ASN A 21 21.63 17.46 4.33
N ARG A 22 20.36 17.62 3.93
CA ARG A 22 19.44 18.54 4.60
C ARG A 22 19.27 18.03 6.03
N MET A 23 19.92 18.71 6.98
CA MET A 23 19.59 18.58 8.39
C MET A 23 18.10 18.90 8.53
N VAL A 24 17.31 17.87 8.77
CA VAL A 24 15.91 17.99 9.15
C VAL A 24 15.91 18.76 10.47
N THR A 25 15.47 20.00 10.45
CA THR A 25 15.12 20.72 11.67
C THR A 25 14.00 19.94 12.36
N PRO A 26 14.10 19.62 13.65
CA PRO A 26 12.95 19.11 14.38
C PRO A 26 11.86 20.17 14.29
N VAL A 27 10.76 19.84 13.63
CA VAL A 27 9.56 20.67 13.71
C VAL A 27 9.04 20.46 15.13
N GLU A 28 9.19 21.49 15.96
CA GLU A 28 8.52 21.50 17.26
C GLU A 28 7.03 21.38 16.98
N THR A 29 6.49 20.20 17.27
CA THR A 29 5.06 19.94 17.25
C THR A 29 4.46 20.72 18.40
N THR A 30 4.12 21.97 18.13
CA THR A 30 3.19 22.74 18.95
C THR A 30 1.83 22.10 18.75
N THR A 31 1.56 21.07 19.57
CA THR A 31 0.20 20.56 19.76
C THR A 31 -0.68 21.76 20.09
N PRO A 32 -1.67 22.12 19.26
CA PRO A 32 -2.63 23.13 19.67
C PRO A 32 -3.32 22.60 20.94
N GLN A 33 -3.07 23.26 22.06
CA GLN A 33 -3.84 23.03 23.28
C GLN A 33 -5.25 23.53 23.00
N MET A 34 -6.13 22.61 22.58
CA MET A 34 -7.57 22.87 22.62
C MET A 34 -7.94 23.05 24.09
N THR A 35 -8.23 24.29 24.47
CA THR A 35 -8.86 24.61 25.75
C THR A 35 -10.27 24.02 25.70
N ASP A 36 -10.42 22.84 26.29
CA ASP A 36 -11.68 22.12 26.37
C ASP A 36 -12.60 22.80 27.38
N THR A 37 -13.30 23.84 26.94
CA THR A 37 -14.44 24.38 27.68
C THR A 37 -15.65 23.55 27.30
N LEU A 38 -15.85 22.42 27.99
CA LEU A 38 -17.02 21.58 27.78
C LEU A 38 -18.28 22.34 28.26
N PRO A 39 -19.24 22.69 27.39
CA PRO A 39 -20.58 23.00 27.85
C PRO A 39 -21.16 21.72 28.48
N MET A 40 -21.82 21.88 29.63
CA MET A 40 -22.56 20.80 30.31
C MET A 40 -23.62 20.24 29.35
N LEU A 41 -23.26 19.17 28.63
CA LEU A 41 -24.16 18.47 27.72
C LEU A 41 -25.07 17.56 28.55
N ALA A 42 -26.37 17.73 28.30
CA ALA A 42 -27.43 16.96 28.90
C ALA A 42 -27.16 15.46 28.83
N THR A 43 -27.49 14.77 29.93
CA THR A 43 -27.47 13.32 30.04
C THR A 43 -28.35 12.69 28.96
N ALA A 44 -27.74 12.35 27.82
CA ALA A 44 -28.33 11.43 26.88
C ALA A 44 -28.21 10.03 27.50
N THR A 45 -29.35 9.42 27.80
CA THR A 45 -29.41 7.99 28.13
C THR A 45 -28.86 7.23 26.94
N ALA A 46 -27.60 6.81 27.03
CA ALA A 46 -26.99 5.90 26.08
C ALA A 46 -27.72 4.56 26.21
N VAL A 47 -28.48 4.20 25.19
CA VAL A 47 -28.96 2.83 25.02
C VAL A 47 -27.70 1.99 24.77
N VAL A 48 -27.23 1.30 25.81
CA VAL A 48 -26.12 0.36 25.68
C VAL A 48 -26.59 -0.74 24.73
N PRO A 49 -25.96 -0.90 23.55
CA PRO A 49 -26.35 -1.97 22.65
C PRO A 49 -26.20 -3.29 23.40
N GLU A 50 -27.26 -4.08 23.32
CA GLU A 50 -27.33 -5.47 23.77
C GLU A 50 -26.06 -6.21 23.33
N THR A 51 -25.43 -6.90 24.28
CA THR A 51 -24.15 -7.59 24.08
C THR A 51 -24.29 -8.56 22.91
N ALA A 52 -23.61 -8.28 21.79
CA ALA A 52 -23.63 -9.17 20.64
C ALA A 52 -23.04 -10.53 21.05
N GLU A 53 -23.82 -11.60 20.87
CA GLU A 53 -23.37 -12.97 21.06
C GLU A 53 -22.17 -13.27 20.14
N PRO A 54 -21.14 -13.99 20.61
CA PRO A 54 -19.97 -14.32 19.81
C PRO A 54 -20.36 -15.20 18.61
N VAL A 55 -20.06 -14.74 17.39
CA VAL A 55 -20.30 -15.49 16.16
C VAL A 55 -19.13 -16.47 15.93
N ALA A 56 -19.45 -17.76 15.73
CA ALA A 56 -18.46 -18.76 15.34
C ALA A 56 -18.04 -18.56 13.88
N TRP A 57 -16.75 -18.72 13.60
CA TRP A 57 -16.18 -18.60 12.25
C TRP A 57 -15.22 -19.75 11.96
N GLU A 58 -15.08 -20.08 10.69
CA GLU A 58 -14.10 -21.03 10.17
C GLU A 58 -13.21 -20.37 9.12
N ILE A 59 -12.03 -20.95 8.88
CA ILE A 59 -11.10 -20.51 7.83
C ILE A 59 -11.10 -21.59 6.76
N GLU A 60 -11.40 -21.18 5.53
CA GLU A 60 -11.31 -22.02 4.35
C GLU A 60 -10.38 -21.40 3.29
N VAL A 61 -9.80 -22.26 2.45
CA VAL A 61 -9.00 -21.82 1.31
C VAL A 61 -9.94 -21.60 0.14
N VAL A 62 -10.11 -20.35 -0.29
CA VAL A 62 -10.97 -19.97 -1.43
C VAL A 62 -10.26 -20.18 -2.77
N ALA A 63 -8.95 -19.93 -2.84
CA ALA A 63 -8.13 -20.12 -4.03
C ALA A 63 -6.64 -20.23 -3.68
N GLU A 64 -5.88 -20.93 -4.52
CA GLU A 64 -4.43 -21.09 -4.42
C GLU A 64 -3.74 -20.68 -5.73
N ASN A 65 -2.41 -20.64 -5.76
CA ASN A 65 -1.60 -20.30 -6.95
C ASN A 65 -1.75 -18.83 -7.42
N LEU A 66 -1.99 -17.92 -6.48
CA LEU A 66 -1.89 -16.48 -6.72
C LEU A 66 -0.44 -16.01 -6.64
N TYR A 67 -0.07 -15.07 -7.49
CA TYR A 67 1.26 -14.45 -7.47
C TYR A 67 1.26 -13.19 -6.58
N VAL A 68 1.66 -13.34 -5.31
CA VAL A 68 1.83 -12.23 -4.35
C VAL A 68 0.59 -11.30 -4.35
N PRO A 69 -0.56 -11.76 -3.84
CA PRO A 69 -1.81 -10.99 -3.86
C PRO A 69 -1.71 -9.75 -2.96
N TRP A 70 -2.34 -8.66 -3.39
CA TRP A 70 -2.28 -7.34 -2.75
C TRP A 70 -3.62 -6.85 -2.23
N SER A 71 -4.67 -6.95 -3.03
CA SER A 71 -6.02 -6.52 -2.67
C SER A 71 -7.06 -7.45 -3.30
N ILE A 72 -8.25 -7.49 -2.70
CA ILE A 72 -9.39 -8.29 -3.15
C ILE A 72 -10.67 -7.46 -3.14
N VAL A 73 -11.53 -7.68 -4.13
CA VAL A 73 -12.87 -7.09 -4.22
C VAL A 73 -13.87 -8.19 -4.56
N PHE A 74 -15.04 -8.14 -3.92
CA PHE A 74 -16.14 -9.09 -4.15
C PHE A 74 -17.16 -8.46 -5.11
N ILE A 75 -17.34 -9.08 -6.28
CA ILE A 75 -18.39 -8.70 -7.23
C ILE A 75 -19.72 -9.33 -6.83
N SER A 76 -19.67 -10.60 -6.42
CA SER A 76 -20.80 -11.36 -5.86
C SER A 76 -20.27 -12.40 -4.87
N THR A 77 -21.14 -13.26 -4.33
CA THR A 77 -20.76 -14.33 -3.40
C THR A 77 -19.66 -15.22 -3.98
N ASP A 78 -19.78 -15.59 -5.26
CA ASP A 78 -18.90 -16.58 -5.89
C ASP A 78 -17.98 -15.96 -6.94
N HIS A 79 -17.86 -14.62 -6.98
CA HIS A 79 -17.03 -13.92 -7.98
C HIS A 79 -16.21 -12.81 -7.33
N LEU A 80 -14.88 -12.97 -7.38
CA LEU A 80 -13.92 -12.09 -6.76
C LEU A 80 -12.89 -11.61 -7.78
N LEU A 81 -12.36 -10.40 -7.58
CA LEU A 81 -11.19 -9.87 -8.28
C LEU A 81 -10.03 -9.76 -7.31
N VAL A 82 -8.86 -10.24 -7.70
CA VAL A 82 -7.62 -10.09 -6.95
C VAL A 82 -6.61 -9.32 -7.79
N SER A 83 -5.96 -8.33 -7.17
CA SER A 83 -4.77 -7.70 -7.73
C SER A 83 -3.50 -8.40 -7.24
N GLU A 84 -2.59 -8.69 -8.17
CA GLU A 84 -1.31 -9.34 -7.92
C GLU A 84 -0.14 -8.36 -8.10
N ARG A 85 0.99 -8.60 -7.40
CA ARG A 85 2.19 -7.76 -7.50
C ARG A 85 2.76 -7.66 -8.93
N SER A 86 2.46 -8.65 -9.77
CA SER A 86 2.78 -8.67 -11.21
C SER A 86 2.02 -7.63 -12.03
N GLY A 87 1.10 -6.87 -11.44
CA GLY A 87 0.20 -5.99 -12.18
C GLY A 87 -0.98 -6.74 -12.82
N ALA A 88 -1.15 -8.04 -12.57
CA ALA A 88 -2.30 -8.78 -13.04
C ALA A 88 -3.53 -8.52 -12.17
N ILE A 89 -4.70 -8.33 -12.80
CA ILE A 89 -6.01 -8.46 -12.17
C ILE A 89 -6.60 -9.79 -12.64
N ARG A 90 -6.86 -10.70 -11.70
CA ARG A 90 -7.36 -12.04 -11.97
C ARG A 90 -8.70 -12.28 -11.28
N GLU A 91 -9.50 -13.14 -11.88
CA GLU A 91 -10.80 -13.54 -11.37
C GLU A 91 -10.70 -14.83 -10.56
N ILE A 92 -11.49 -14.92 -9.50
CA ILE A 92 -11.84 -16.17 -8.84
C ILE A 92 -13.35 -16.35 -9.03
N ILE A 93 -13.76 -17.44 -9.68
CA ILE A 93 -15.17 -17.75 -9.98
C ILE A 93 -15.48 -19.12 -9.41
N ASP A 94 -16.48 -19.22 -8.54
CA ASP A 94 -16.89 -20.45 -7.84
C ASP A 94 -15.69 -21.13 -7.14
N GLY A 95 -14.82 -20.34 -6.49
CA GLY A 95 -13.59 -20.81 -5.85
C GLY A 95 -12.45 -21.19 -6.82
N ASN A 96 -12.64 -21.06 -8.14
CA ASN A 96 -11.62 -21.38 -9.12
C ASN A 96 -10.88 -20.13 -9.58
N LEU A 97 -9.57 -20.11 -9.36
CA LEU A 97 -8.71 -19.04 -9.87
C LEU A 97 -8.54 -19.17 -11.40
N ILE A 98 -8.98 -18.15 -12.13
CA ILE A 98 -8.82 -18.08 -13.58
C ILE A 98 -7.37 -17.72 -13.90
N ALA A 99 -6.75 -18.52 -14.78
CA ALA A 99 -5.33 -18.39 -15.13
C ALA A 99 -5.06 -17.08 -15.89
N GLU A 100 -5.89 -16.78 -16.89
CA GLU A 100 -5.76 -15.58 -17.71
C GLU A 100 -6.23 -14.34 -16.93
N PRO A 101 -5.41 -13.27 -16.84
CA PRO A 101 -5.84 -12.04 -16.22
C PRO A 101 -6.89 -11.31 -17.07
N ILE A 102 -7.88 -10.71 -16.42
CA ILE A 102 -8.82 -9.80 -17.11
C ILE A 102 -8.17 -8.47 -17.47
N TYR A 103 -7.09 -8.12 -16.79
CA TYR A 103 -6.30 -6.94 -17.09
C TYR A 103 -4.86 -7.09 -16.61
N GLN A 104 -3.92 -6.55 -17.39
CA GLN A 104 -2.50 -6.55 -17.08
C GLN A 104 -1.95 -5.11 -17.12
N PHE A 105 -1.49 -4.61 -15.97
CA PHE A 105 -0.69 -3.40 -15.89
C PHE A 105 0.76 -3.73 -16.28
N ASN A 106 1.29 -3.05 -17.30
CA ASN A 106 2.67 -3.27 -17.77
C ASN A 106 3.69 -2.30 -17.14
N ASP A 107 3.21 -1.18 -16.59
CA ASP A 107 4.04 -0.18 -15.92
C ASP A 107 3.95 -0.38 -14.40
N ILE A 108 4.73 -1.35 -13.92
CA ILE A 108 4.85 -1.69 -12.50
C ILE A 108 6.29 -1.44 -12.04
N ALA A 109 6.43 -0.73 -10.91
CA ALA A 109 7.71 -0.28 -10.36
C ALA A 109 8.44 -1.33 -9.52
#